data_AF-A0A8J2HP25-F1
#
_entry.id   AF-A0A8J2HP25-F1
#
_cell.length_a   1.000
_cell.length_b   1.000
_cell.length_c   1.000
_cell.angle_alpha   90.00
_cell.angle_beta   90.00
_cell.angle_gamma   90.00
#
_symmetry.space_group_name_H-M   'P 1'
#
loop_
_entity.id
_entity.type
_entity.pdbx_description
1 polymer ?
#
loop_
_entity_poly.entity_id
_entity_poly.type
_entity_poly.pdbx_seq_one_letter_code
_entity_poly.pdbx_strand_id
1 'polypeptide(L)'
;MHLIEKLHMISGNVNSGIVDARTKGMNDAIHWAASDDLGNRTHFFSGNSHRARLKVKTVKFEDQGIFRCRVDFSNSPTRNFRVNLTLVEQPTRPIIYDAQGREVMGVPRFFEGYDLRLTCQVSGGRPKPTVTWWKDGQLLDGVVDVPEISDISGSSSKFTN
;
A
#
# COMPACT_ATOMS: atom_id res chain seq x y z
N MET A 1 -29.69 12.89 -18.08
CA MET A 1 -29.29 12.41 -16.73
C MET A 1 -29.61 10.92 -16.69
N HIS A 2 -28.66 10.04 -16.36
CA HIS A 2 -28.89 8.59 -16.34
C HIS A 2 -29.29 8.18 -14.92
N LEU A 3 -30.43 7.49 -14.76
CA LEU A 3 -30.91 7.05 -13.46
C LEU A 3 -30.21 5.75 -13.09
N ILE A 4 -29.39 5.79 -12.03
CA ILE A 4 -28.69 4.62 -11.49
C ILE A 4 -29.69 3.81 -10.68
N GLU A 5 -29.88 2.54 -11.02
CA GLU A 5 -30.76 1.63 -10.28
C GLU A 5 -29.98 0.80 -9.26
N LYS A 6 -28.74 0.41 -9.59
CA LYS A 6 -27.97 -0.50 -8.75
C LYS A 6 -26.47 -0.32 -8.90
N LEU A 7 -25.74 -0.42 -7.79
CA LEU A 7 -24.28 -0.40 -7.76
C LEU A 7 -23.77 -1.65 -7.06
N HIS A 8 -22.88 -2.38 -7.72
CA HIS A 8 -22.17 -3.51 -7.14
C HIS A 8 -20.67 -3.22 -7.16
N MET A 9 -19.96 -3.48 -6.07
CA MET A 9 -18.51 -3.60 -6.10
C MET A 9 -18.18 -5.04 -5.78
N ILE A 10 -17.44 -5.76 -6.62
CA ILE A 10 -17.10 -7.18 -6.47
C ILE A 10 -15.56 -7.30 -6.34
N SER A 11 -15.04 -7.93 -5.29
CA SER A 11 -13.63 -8.30 -5.19
C SER A 11 -13.36 -9.51 -6.09
N GLY A 12 -12.24 -9.54 -6.80
CA GLY A 12 -11.90 -10.61 -7.75
C GLY A 12 -11.83 -12.00 -7.12
N ASN A 13 -11.68 -12.08 -5.78
CA ASN A 13 -11.64 -13.32 -5.02
C ASN A 13 -12.93 -13.62 -4.25
N VAL A 14 -13.91 -12.68 -4.19
CA VAL A 14 -15.10 -12.82 -3.35
C VAL A 14 -16.29 -12.04 -3.92
N ASN A 15 -17.49 -12.61 -3.90
CA ASN A 15 -18.74 -11.88 -4.17
C ASN A 15 -18.86 -10.70 -3.19
N SER A 16 -18.68 -9.45 -3.65
CA SER A 16 -18.72 -8.31 -2.73
C SER A 16 -19.90 -7.35 -2.93
N GLY A 17 -20.18 -6.66 -1.82
CA GLY A 17 -20.84 -5.37 -1.66
C GLY A 17 -21.88 -4.97 -2.70
N ILE A 18 -23.15 -5.08 -2.38
CA ILE A 18 -24.22 -4.59 -3.26
C ILE A 18 -25.01 -3.49 -2.56
N VAL A 19 -25.19 -2.39 -3.29
CA VAL A 19 -26.00 -1.24 -2.91
C VAL A 19 -27.21 -1.23 -3.83
N ASP A 20 -28.38 -1.43 -3.24
CA ASP A 20 -29.66 -1.44 -3.94
C ASP A 20 -30.44 -0.15 -3.64
N ALA A 21 -30.50 0.77 -4.61
CA ALA A 21 -31.18 2.05 -4.48
C ALA A 21 -32.66 1.98 -4.92
N ARG A 22 -33.19 0.79 -5.22
CA ARG A 22 -34.58 0.61 -5.71
C ARG A 22 -35.63 0.81 -4.63
N THR A 23 -35.30 0.53 -3.37
CA THR A 23 -36.29 0.42 -2.28
C THR A 23 -36.26 1.57 -1.27
N LYS A 24 -35.14 2.30 -1.16
CA LYS A 24 -35.01 3.52 -0.35
C LYS A 24 -33.98 4.45 -1.00
N GLY A 25 -34.03 5.75 -0.67
CA GLY A 25 -33.08 6.74 -1.17
C GLY A 25 -31.62 6.29 -0.98
N MET A 26 -30.71 6.77 -1.83
CA MET A 26 -29.29 6.35 -1.90
C MET A 26 -28.56 6.26 -0.54
N ASN A 27 -29.05 6.94 0.50
CA ASN A 27 -28.53 6.96 1.87
C ASN A 27 -28.95 5.73 2.72
N ASP A 28 -29.99 5.01 2.33
CA ASP A 28 -30.63 3.91 3.07
C ASP A 28 -30.54 2.55 2.35
N ALA A 29 -29.84 2.52 1.21
CA ALA A 29 -29.65 1.33 0.39
C ALA A 29 -28.92 0.23 1.19
N ILE A 30 -29.57 -0.92 1.34
CA ILE A 30 -29.14 -2.05 2.19
C ILE A 30 -27.69 -2.42 1.84
N HIS A 31 -26.81 -2.39 2.84
CA HIS A 31 -25.37 -2.62 2.73
C HIS A 31 -25.03 -4.09 2.98
N TRP A 32 -25.19 -4.94 1.98
CA TRP A 32 -24.78 -6.33 2.11
C TRP A 32 -23.35 -6.44 1.61
N ALA A 33 -22.45 -6.39 2.58
CA ALA A 33 -21.06 -6.71 2.39
C ALA A 33 -20.87 -8.23 2.37
N ALA A 34 -19.84 -8.69 1.65
CA ALA A 34 -19.57 -10.09 1.33
C ALA A 34 -19.72 -11.07 2.51
N SER A 35 -20.05 -12.33 2.22
CA SER A 35 -19.71 -13.44 3.12
C SER A 35 -18.19 -13.52 3.18
N ASP A 36 -17.57 -12.94 4.23
CA ASP A 36 -16.18 -13.10 4.72
C ASP A 36 -15.78 -11.87 5.57
N ASP A 37 -14.62 -11.90 6.24
CA ASP A 37 -14.09 -10.81 7.09
C ASP A 37 -13.98 -9.44 6.37
N LEU A 38 -13.70 -9.44 5.06
CA LEU A 38 -13.65 -8.22 4.25
C LEU A 38 -15.01 -7.52 4.20
N GLY A 39 -16.10 -8.29 4.21
CA GLY A 39 -17.45 -7.75 4.22
C GLY A 39 -17.68 -6.82 5.42
N ASN A 40 -17.40 -7.33 6.62
CA ASN A 40 -17.56 -6.60 7.89
C ASN A 40 -16.75 -5.31 7.97
N ARG A 41 -15.66 -5.21 7.22
CA ARG A 41 -14.76 -4.04 7.18
C ARG A 41 -15.12 -3.03 6.10
N THR A 42 -16.09 -3.32 5.23
CA THR A 42 -16.45 -2.43 4.11
C THR A 42 -17.68 -1.57 4.40
N HIS A 43 -17.64 -0.32 3.92
CA HIS A 43 -18.76 0.61 3.99
C HIS A 43 -18.89 1.39 2.69
N PHE A 44 -20.09 1.45 2.15
CA PHE A 44 -20.39 2.33 1.03
C PHE A 44 -20.78 3.70 1.52
N PHE A 45 -20.29 4.73 0.84
CA PHE A 45 -20.62 6.11 1.12
C PHE A 45 -20.96 6.83 -0.18
N SER A 46 -22.14 7.45 -0.21
CA SER A 46 -22.57 8.36 -1.27
C SER A 46 -22.80 9.73 -0.63
N GLY A 47 -21.78 10.60 -0.65
CA GLY A 47 -21.96 11.98 -0.17
C GLY A 47 -22.73 12.84 -1.16
N ASN A 48 -22.88 14.14 -0.85
CA ASN A 48 -23.55 15.17 -1.68
C ASN A 48 -22.98 15.35 -3.11
N SER A 49 -21.95 14.59 -3.49
CA SER A 49 -21.14 14.76 -4.71
C SER A 49 -21.51 13.76 -5.84
N HIS A 50 -22.62 13.03 -5.76
CA HIS A 50 -23.06 12.07 -6.80
C HIS A 50 -22.03 10.97 -7.14
N ARG A 51 -21.02 10.76 -6.29
CA ARG A 51 -20.00 9.71 -6.44
C ARG A 51 -20.10 8.74 -5.28
N ALA A 52 -20.56 7.53 -5.58
CA ALA A 52 -20.50 6.42 -4.64
C ALA A 52 -19.04 5.97 -4.46
N ARG A 53 -18.65 5.70 -3.22
CA ARG A 53 -17.31 5.25 -2.83
C ARG A 53 -17.41 4.01 -1.95
N LEU A 54 -16.49 3.08 -2.13
CA LEU A 54 -16.27 1.95 -1.22
C LEU A 54 -15.13 2.28 -0.28
N LYS A 55 -15.38 2.27 1.03
CA LYS A 55 -14.37 2.43 2.07
C LYS A 55 -14.12 1.08 2.72
N VAL A 56 -12.86 0.65 2.76
CA VAL A 56 -12.42 -0.54 3.50
C VAL A 56 -11.69 -0.06 4.76
N LYS A 57 -12.16 -0.47 5.94
CA LYS A 57 -11.50 -0.22 7.23
C LYS A 57 -10.45 -1.30 7.49
N THR A 58 -9.37 -0.93 8.18
CA THR A 58 -8.34 -1.89 8.62
C THR A 58 -7.88 -2.79 7.48
N VAL A 59 -7.34 -2.17 6.42
CA VAL A 59 -6.94 -2.88 5.21
C VAL A 59 -5.80 -3.86 5.51
N LYS A 60 -5.93 -5.11 5.04
CA LYS A 60 -4.95 -6.18 5.16
C LYS A 60 -4.30 -6.44 3.81
N PHE A 61 -3.09 -6.99 3.80
CA PHE A 61 -2.39 -7.30 2.55
C PHE A 61 -3.17 -8.28 1.65
N GLU A 62 -3.92 -9.21 2.25
CA GLU A 62 -4.82 -10.16 1.58
C GLU A 62 -5.98 -9.47 0.83
N ASP A 63 -6.30 -8.22 1.14
CA ASP A 63 -7.35 -7.46 0.47
C ASP A 63 -6.90 -6.94 -0.92
N GLN A 64 -5.61 -7.09 -1.27
CA GLN A 64 -5.09 -6.77 -2.61
C GLN A 64 -5.82 -7.55 -3.70
N GLY A 65 -5.97 -6.92 -4.87
CA GLY A 65 -6.50 -7.58 -6.05
C GLY A 65 -7.39 -6.69 -6.89
N ILE A 66 -8.09 -7.31 -7.84
CA ILE A 66 -8.95 -6.59 -8.78
C ILE A 66 -10.33 -6.40 -8.17
N PHE A 67 -10.74 -5.16 -7.97
CA PHE A 67 -12.10 -4.78 -7.60
C PHE A 67 -12.88 -4.41 -8.85
N ARG A 68 -14.15 -4.81 -8.93
CA ARG A 68 -15.03 -4.59 -10.06
C ARG A 68 -16.23 -3.76 -9.65
N CYS A 69 -16.37 -2.56 -10.21
CA CYS A 69 -17.55 -1.73 -10.08
C CYS A 69 -18.54 -2.04 -11.22
N ARG A 70 -19.76 -2.41 -10.89
CA ARG A 70 -20.87 -2.60 -11.83
C ARG A 70 -21.97 -1.60 -11.49
N VAL A 71 -22.40 -0.83 -12.48
CA VAL A 71 -23.49 0.15 -12.36
C VAL A 71 -24.59 -0.26 -13.32
N ASP A 72 -25.75 -0.61 -12.80
CA ASP A 72 -26.95 -0.88 -13.59
C ASP A 72 -27.80 0.41 -13.68
N PHE A 73 -28.21 0.78 -14.89
CA PHE A 73 -29.02 1.97 -15.17
C PHE A 73 -30.39 1.54 -15.71
N SER A 74 -31.44 2.30 -15.39
CA SER A 74 -32.81 1.98 -15.82
C SER A 74 -33.00 2.11 -17.34
N ASN A 75 -32.36 3.11 -17.92
CA ASN A 75 -32.56 3.55 -19.29
C ASN A 75 -31.29 3.45 -20.15
N SER A 76 -30.28 2.70 -19.70
CA SER A 76 -29.00 2.61 -20.37
C SER A 76 -28.26 1.31 -20.05
N PRO A 77 -27.31 0.88 -20.89
CA PRO A 77 -26.54 -0.33 -20.62
C PRO A 77 -25.76 -0.27 -19.30
N THR A 78 -25.67 -1.42 -18.62
CA THR A 78 -24.82 -1.61 -17.45
C THR A 78 -23.37 -1.21 -17.75
N ARG A 79 -22.78 -0.38 -16.88
CA ARG A 79 -21.36 -0.03 -16.96
C ARG A 79 -20.55 -0.86 -15.98
N ASN A 80 -19.34 -1.18 -16.40
CA ASN A 80 -18.46 -2.09 -15.69
C ASN A 80 -17.03 -1.52 -15.67
N PHE A 81 -16.46 -1.37 -14.49
CA PHE A 81 -15.10 -0.89 -14.28
C PHE A 81 -14.33 -1.90 -13.45
N ARG A 82 -13.03 -2.02 -13.71
CA ARG A 82 -12.10 -2.83 -12.91
C ARG A 82 -11.00 -1.91 -12.38
N VAL A 83 -10.66 -2.08 -11.11
CA VAL A 83 -9.66 -1.29 -10.40
C VAL A 83 -8.71 -2.28 -9.73
N ASN A 84 -7.42 -2.16 -9.98
CA ASN A 84 -6.42 -2.99 -9.31
C ASN A 84 -5.99 -2.29 -8.01
N LEU A 85 -6.26 -2.91 -6.86
CA LEU A 85 -5.81 -2.44 -5.56
C LEU A 85 -4.46 -3.09 -5.23
N THR A 86 -3.40 -2.29 -5.31
CA THR A 86 -2.06 -2.67 -4.83
C THR A 86 -1.78 -1.95 -3.52
N LEU A 87 -1.59 -2.73 -2.46
CA LEU A 87 -1.19 -2.24 -1.15
C LEU A 87 0.33 -2.16 -1.01
N VAL A 88 0.78 -1.16 -0.28
CA VAL A 88 2.18 -0.94 0.04
C VAL A 88 2.38 -1.08 1.54
N GLU A 89 3.53 -1.61 1.92
CA GLU A 89 3.97 -1.61 3.31
C GLU A 89 5.11 -0.60 3.46
N GLN A 90 5.03 0.22 4.51
CA GLN A 90 6.08 1.17 4.80
C GLN A 90 7.29 0.43 5.40
N PRO A 91 8.51 0.71 4.93
CA PRO A 91 9.70 0.20 5.58
C PRO A 91 9.93 0.92 6.92
N THR A 92 10.77 0.33 7.76
CA THR A 92 11.30 1.00 8.95
C THR A 92 12.21 2.16 8.57
N ARG A 93 12.51 3.01 9.56
CA ARG A 93 13.48 4.10 9.36
C ARG A 93 14.87 3.51 9.14
N PRO A 94 15.70 4.09 8.26
CA PRO A 94 17.07 3.64 8.09
C PRO A 94 17.88 3.76 9.37
N ILE A 95 18.61 2.71 9.72
CA ILE A 95 19.54 2.67 10.86
C ILE A 95 20.95 2.50 10.30
N ILE A 96 21.87 3.36 10.74
CA ILE A 96 23.26 3.34 10.29
C ILE A 96 24.12 2.69 11.37
N TYR A 97 24.95 1.73 10.97
CA TYR A 97 25.90 1.05 11.84
C TYR A 97 27.34 1.36 11.41
N ASP A 98 28.24 1.44 12.40
CA ASP A 98 29.68 1.55 12.19
C ASP A 98 30.31 0.20 11.82
N ALA A 99 31.63 0.21 11.61
CA ALA A 99 32.40 -0.98 11.29
C ALA A 99 32.31 -2.08 12.36
N GLN A 100 32.02 -1.73 13.62
CA GLN A 100 31.88 -2.63 14.76
C GLN A 100 30.42 -3.07 14.99
N GLY A 101 29.48 -2.68 14.13
CA GLY A 101 28.06 -3.02 14.25
C GLY A 101 27.30 -2.22 15.30
N ARG A 102 27.87 -1.09 15.76
CA ARG A 102 27.21 -0.19 16.71
C ARG A 102 26.41 0.86 15.96
N GLU A 103 25.21 1.15 16.44
CA GLU A 103 24.37 2.19 15.85
C GLU A 103 25.02 3.57 15.98
N VAL A 104 25.08 4.27 14.85
CA VAL A 104 25.61 5.63 14.76
C VAL A 104 24.50 6.61 15.15
N MET A 105 24.63 7.16 16.36
CA MET A 105 23.69 8.14 16.91
C MET A 105 24.25 9.57 16.78
N GLY A 106 23.51 10.46 16.11
CA GLY A 106 23.89 11.87 15.99
C GLY A 106 25.03 12.13 14.99
N VAL A 107 25.91 13.10 15.29
CA VAL A 107 27.09 13.40 14.47
C VAL A 107 28.27 12.58 14.99
N PRO A 108 28.62 11.45 14.37
CA PRO A 108 29.79 10.69 14.75
C PRO A 108 31.08 11.51 14.55
N ARG A 109 32.03 11.34 15.46
CA ARG A 109 33.40 11.87 15.30
C ARG A 109 34.24 10.79 14.63
N PHE A 110 34.54 10.98 13.36
CA PHE A 110 35.50 10.15 12.65
C PHE A 110 36.84 10.89 12.55
N PHE A 111 37.93 10.14 12.66
CA PHE A 111 39.27 10.70 12.51
C PHE A 111 39.67 10.68 11.04
N GLU A 112 40.23 11.79 10.56
CA GLU A 112 40.82 11.85 9.24
C GLU A 112 41.99 10.85 9.13
N GLY A 113 42.13 10.20 7.97
CA GLY A 113 43.15 9.18 7.73
C GLY A 113 42.80 7.76 8.18
N TYR A 114 41.59 7.54 8.72
CA TYR A 114 41.08 6.21 9.07
C TYR A 114 39.99 5.75 8.11
N ASP A 115 39.96 4.43 7.83
CA ASP A 115 38.94 3.81 6.99
C ASP A 115 37.55 3.96 7.62
N LEU A 116 36.63 4.54 6.86
CA LEU A 116 35.23 4.72 7.27
C LEU A 116 34.38 3.64 6.61
N ARG A 117 33.81 2.75 7.44
CA ARG A 117 32.83 1.74 6.99
C ARG A 117 31.49 1.97 7.67
N LEU A 118 30.46 2.22 6.87
CA LEU A 118 29.10 2.43 7.32
C LEU A 118 28.17 1.41 6.65
N THR A 119 27.22 0.89 7.41
CA THR A 119 26.16 0.02 6.88
C THR A 119 24.82 0.65 7.19
N CYS A 120 24.00 0.90 6.18
CA CYS A 120 22.64 1.38 6.36
C CYS A 120 21.67 0.21 6.19
N GLN A 121 20.87 -0.07 7.21
CA GLN A 121 19.90 -1.14 7.21
C GLN A 121 18.47 -0.59 7.32
N VAL A 122 17.59 -1.13 6.49
CA VAL A 122 16.15 -0.87 6.49
C VAL A 122 15.44 -2.22 6.50
N SER A 123 14.39 -2.36 7.31
CA SER A 123 13.57 -3.59 7.38
C SER A 123 12.14 -3.35 6.90
N GLY A 124 11.47 -4.43 6.50
CA GLY A 124 10.15 -4.41 5.89
C GLY A 124 10.12 -3.72 4.53
N GLY A 125 8.94 -3.20 4.22
CA GLY A 125 8.68 -2.48 2.98
C GLY A 125 8.20 -3.39 1.86
N ARG A 126 7.09 -2.99 1.23
CA ARG A 126 6.54 -3.65 0.05
C ARG A 126 6.09 -2.60 -0.96
N PRO A 127 6.74 -2.48 -2.13
CA PRO A 127 7.90 -3.26 -2.59
C PRO A 127 9.14 -3.03 -1.72
N LYS A 128 10.10 -3.96 -1.82
CA LYS A 128 11.36 -3.88 -1.07
C LYS A 128 12.02 -2.52 -1.35
N PRO A 129 12.43 -1.77 -0.31
CA PRO A 129 13.05 -0.46 -0.51
C PRO A 129 14.44 -0.59 -1.12
N THR A 130 14.91 0.48 -1.75
CA THR A 130 16.30 0.63 -2.19
C THR A 130 16.99 1.67 -1.30
N VAL A 131 18.20 1.36 -0.84
CA VAL A 131 18.99 2.23 0.04
C VAL A 131 20.26 2.63 -0.71
N THR A 132 20.60 3.93 -0.67
CA THR A 132 21.74 4.50 -1.40
C THR A 132 22.47 5.53 -0.54
N TRP A 133 23.77 5.66 -0.74
CA TRP A 133 24.62 6.62 -0.03
C TRP A 133 24.89 7.86 -0.88
N TRP A 134 24.73 9.04 -0.29
CA TRP A 134 24.93 10.33 -0.95
C TRP A 134 25.88 11.21 -0.14
N LYS A 135 26.76 11.93 -0.83
CA LYS A 135 27.63 12.96 -0.24
C LYS A 135 27.71 14.13 -1.21
N ASP A 136 27.49 15.34 -0.69
CA ASP A 136 27.57 16.59 -1.46
C ASP A 136 26.74 16.56 -2.77
N GLY A 137 25.58 15.90 -2.72
CA GLY A 137 24.68 15.74 -3.86
C GLY A 137 25.12 14.69 -4.90
N GLN A 138 26.22 13.98 -4.66
CA GLN A 138 26.70 12.88 -5.49
C GLN A 138 26.38 11.52 -4.85
N LEU A 139 25.91 10.59 -5.69
CA LEU A 139 25.74 9.19 -5.31
C LEU A 139 27.12 8.57 -5.13
N LEU A 140 27.42 8.11 -3.91
CA LEU A 140 28.73 7.55 -3.54
C LEU A 140 28.86 6.09 -3.93
N ASP A 141 27.79 5.33 -3.73
CA ASP A 141 27.75 3.94 -4.17
C ASP A 141 26.29 3.53 -4.45
N GLY A 142 26.09 2.91 -5.62
CA GLY A 142 24.83 2.29 -6.04
C GLY A 142 24.77 0.80 -5.67
N VAL A 143 25.77 0.27 -4.97
CA VAL A 143 25.83 -1.15 -4.58
C VAL A 143 24.69 -1.48 -3.62
N VAL A 144 23.68 -2.11 -4.22
CA VAL A 144 22.71 -2.95 -3.52
C VAL A 144 23.50 -4.16 -3.02
N ASP A 145 23.73 -4.27 -1.72
CA ASP A 145 24.30 -5.51 -1.19
C ASP A 145 23.27 -6.63 -1.42
N VAL A 146 23.68 -7.55 -2.28
CA VAL A 146 22.97 -8.77 -2.68
C VAL A 146 22.55 -9.55 -1.42
N PRO A 147 21.37 -10.20 -1.41
CA PRO A 147 20.84 -10.92 -0.26
C PRO A 147 21.84 -11.97 0.24
N GLU A 148 22.47 -11.72 1.40
CA GLU A 148 23.04 -12.80 2.18
C GLU A 148 21.89 -13.69 2.63
N ILE A 149 22.00 -14.98 2.30
CA ILE A 149 21.01 -16.03 2.54
C ILE A 149 20.76 -16.14 4.05
N SER A 150 19.74 -15.44 4.54
CA SER A 150 18.95 -15.74 5.73
C SER A 150 17.78 -14.77 5.74
N ASP A 151 16.62 -15.23 6.19
CA ASP A 151 15.34 -14.52 6.20
C ASP A 151 15.36 -13.19 6.98
N ILE A 152 15.95 -12.14 6.40
CA ILE A 152 15.83 -10.76 6.87
C ILE A 152 15.17 -9.97 5.76
N SER A 153 13.90 -9.64 5.98
CA SER A 153 13.00 -8.89 5.11
C SER A 153 13.41 -7.42 4.98
N GLY A 154 14.65 -7.12 4.60
CA GLY A 154 15.20 -5.76 4.58
C GLY A 154 16.16 -5.47 3.43
N SER A 155 16.43 -4.18 3.21
CA SER A 155 17.47 -3.69 2.30
C SER A 155 18.66 -3.18 3.11
N SER A 156 19.86 -3.52 2.67
CA SER A 156 21.11 -3.03 3.24
C SER A 156 21.97 -2.39 2.15
N SER A 157 22.77 -1.40 2.52
CA SER A 157 23.82 -0.85 1.66
C SER A 157 25.05 -0.51 2.50
N LYS A 158 26.22 -0.90 2.00
CA LYS A 158 27.50 -0.59 2.63
C LYS A 158 28.16 0.59 1.91
N PHE A 159 28.78 1.46 2.69
CA PHE A 159 29.68 2.49 2.21
C PHE A 159 31.06 2.27 2.82
N THR A 160 32.09 2.35 1.98
CA THR A 160 33.50 2.31 2.37
C THR A 160 34.22 3.44 1.64
N ASN A 161 35.00 4.24 2.36
CA ASN A 161 35.85 5.31 1.80
C ASN A 161 37.28 4.83 1.60
#